data_AF-A0A8X7RS38-F1
#
_entry.id   AF-A0A8X7RS38-F1
#
_cell.length_a   1.000
_cell.length_b   1.000
_cell.length_c   1.000
_cell.angle_alpha   90.00
_cell.angle_beta   90.00
_cell.angle_gamma   90.00
#
_symmetry.space_group_name_H-M   'P 1'
#
loop_
_entity.id
_entity.type
_entity.pdbx_description
1 polymer ?
#
loop_
_entity_poly.entity_id
_entity_poly.type
_entity_poly.pdbx_seq_one_letter_code
_entity_poly.pdbx_strand_id
1 'polypeptide(L)' 'MFKQCNAFKTRAIQVKEGLEGAVPGVTVALNPEKGYSFTPRRGCFEIREEGGETFISLLEMKRPFTTRKQRYSDGHSDGK' A
#
# COMPACT_ATOMS: atom_id res chain seq x y z
N MET A 1 -7.72 -7.19 17.36
CA MET A 1 -6.99 -5.99 16.90
C MET A 1 -5.91 -6.44 15.92
N PHE A 2 -6.09 -6.27 14.60
CA PHE A 2 -5.15 -6.84 13.62
C PHE A 2 -3.97 -5.89 13.38
N LYS A 3 -2.76 -6.45 13.51
CA LYS A 3 -1.46 -5.80 13.30
C LYS A 3 -1.32 -5.35 11.84
N GLN A 4 -1.00 -4.07 11.60
CA GLN A 4 -0.59 -3.63 10.25
C GLN A 4 0.60 -4.48 9.80
N CYS A 5 0.61 -4.89 8.54
CA CYS A 5 1.70 -5.68 7.98
C CYS A 5 2.99 -4.86 8.06
N ASN A 6 4.01 -5.41 8.75
CA ASN A 6 5.30 -4.73 8.96
C ASN A 6 5.96 -4.32 7.63
N ALA A 7 5.76 -5.10 6.56
CA ALA A 7 6.34 -4.80 5.25
C ALA A 7 5.90 -3.44 4.71
N PHE A 8 4.62 -3.07 4.86
CA PHE A 8 4.12 -1.77 4.39
C PHE A 8 4.70 -0.61 5.21
N LYS A 9 4.84 -0.78 6.53
CA LYS A 9 5.46 0.23 7.39
C LYS A 9 6.93 0.44 7.02
N THR A 10 7.69 -0.63 6.83
CA THR A 10 9.09 -0.55 6.39
C THR A 10 9.22 0.15 5.04
N ARG A 11 8.38 -0.19 4.06
CA ARG A 11 8.39 0.46 2.75
C ARG A 11 8.02 1.94 2.83
N ALA A 12 7.05 2.31 3.66
CA ALA A 12 6.66 3.71 3.86
C ALA A 12 7.82 4.55 4.43
N ILE A 13 8.57 4.00 5.40
CA ILE A 13 9.75 4.66 5.97
C ILE A 13 10.83 4.85 4.91
N GLN A 14 11.15 3.81 4.13
CA GLN A 14 12.14 3.90 3.06
C GLN A 14 11.77 4.96 2.01
N VAL A 15 10.49 5.05 1.64
CA VAL A 15 10.01 6.08 0.71
C VAL A 15 10.17 7.47 1.32
N LYS A 16 9.81 7.66 2.59
CA LYS A 16 10.01 8.94 3.29
C LYS A 16 11.47 9.36 3.28
N GLU A 17 12.37 8.49 3.72
CA GLU A 17 13.81 8.78 3.77
C GLU A 17 14.39 9.09 2.39
N GLY A 18 13.97 8.33 1.37
CA GLY A 18 14.40 8.56 -0.01
C GLY A 18 13.91 9.90 -0.57
N LEU A 19 12.65 10.27 -0.32
CA LEU A 19 12.09 11.54 -0.79
C LEU A 19 12.72 12.74 -0.09
N GLU A 20 12.82 12.69 1.24
CA GLU A 20 13.41 13.78 2.04
C GLU A 20 14.91 13.95 1.76
N GLY A 21 15.63 12.88 1.42
CA GLY A 21 17.05 12.94 1.04
C GLY A 21 17.30 13.38 -0.41
N ALA A 22 16.39 13.08 -1.34
CA ALA A 22 16.56 13.39 -2.76
C ALA A 22 16.03 14.78 -3.13
N VAL A 23 15.03 15.31 -2.41
CA VAL A 23 14.36 16.57 -2.77
C VAL A 23 14.45 17.57 -1.60
N PRO A 24 15.31 18.60 -1.70
CA PRO A 24 15.40 19.63 -0.67
C PRO A 24 14.07 20.34 -0.43
N GLY A 25 13.68 20.46 0.84
CA GLY A 25 12.46 21.17 1.25
C GLY A 25 11.19 20.31 1.26
N VAL A 26 11.24 19.06 0.79
CA VAL A 26 10.13 18.12 0.94
C VAL A 26 10.09 17.58 2.37
N THR A 27 8.90 17.57 2.97
CA THR A 27 8.63 16.90 4.25
C THR A 27 7.57 15.83 4.04
N VAL A 28 7.84 14.61 4.50
CA VAL A 28 6.92 13.48 4.34
C VAL A 28 6.35 13.08 5.69
N ALA A 29 5.02 13.12 5.79
CA ALA A 29 4.26 12.63 6.93
C ALA A 29 3.75 11.20 6.68
N LEU A 30 4.08 10.26 7.58
CA LEU A 30 3.57 8.89 7.52
C LEU A 30 2.31 8.75 8.37
N ASN A 31 1.16 8.48 7.74
CA ASN A 31 -0.12 8.23 8.41
C ASN A 31 -0.38 9.17 9.61
N PRO A 32 -0.47 10.50 9.39
CA PRO A 32 -0.66 11.45 10.49
C PRO A 32 -1.87 11.04 11.35
N GLU A 33 -1.72 11.03 12.68
CA GLU A 33 -2.71 10.49 13.62
C GLU A 33 -4.08 11.21 13.61
N LYS A 34 -5.05 10.57 14.29
CA LYS A 34 -6.47 10.90 14.43
C LYS A 34 -6.79 12.39 14.31
N GLY A 35 -7.39 12.76 13.18
CA GLY A 35 -7.85 14.12 12.89
C GLY A 35 -8.12 14.31 11.40
N TYR A 36 -7.35 13.62 10.57
CA TYR A 36 -7.69 13.44 9.17
C TYR A 36 -8.82 12.41 9.06
N SER A 37 -9.86 12.71 8.28
CA SER A 37 -10.97 11.78 7.91
C SER A 37 -10.50 10.54 7.13
N PHE A 38 -9.20 10.25 7.14
CA PHE A 38 -8.55 9.15 6.45
C PHE A 38 -7.89 8.24 7.49
N THR A 39 -8.69 7.44 8.18
CA THR A 39 -8.14 6.29 8.88
C THR A 39 -7.47 5.38 7.85
N PRO A 40 -6.19 4.98 8.02
CA PRO A 40 -5.50 4.18 7.01
C PRO A 40 -6.27 2.90 6.72
N ARG A 41 -6.78 2.79 5.49
CA ARG A 41 -7.50 1.59 5.06
C ARG A 41 -6.54 0.41 5.05
N ARG A 42 -6.98 -0.75 5.56
CA ARG A 42 -6.11 -1.93 5.65
C ARG A 42 -5.64 -2.37 4.27
N GLY A 43 -4.34 -2.66 4.15
CA GLY A 43 -3.74 -3.10 2.88
C GLY A 43 -3.61 -2.00 1.84
N CYS A 44 -3.77 -0.74 2.23
CA CYS A 44 -3.62 0.42 1.35
C CYS A 44 -2.22 1.00 1.50
N PHE A 45 -1.66 1.44 0.38
CA PHE A 45 -0.42 2.19 0.32
C PHE A 45 -0.60 3.25 -0.74
N GLU A 46 -0.54 4.50 -0.32
CA GLU A 46 -0.76 5.66 -1.17
C GLU A 46 0.29 6.72 -0.85
N ILE A 47 0.77 7.39 -1.90
CA ILE A 47 1.64 8.56 -1.79
C ILE A 47 0.89 9.69 -2.47
N ARG A 48 0.68 10.77 -1.73
CA ARG A 48 -0.09 11.93 -2.16
C ARG A 48 0.58 13.21 -1.71
N GLU A 49 0.35 14.27 -2.47
CA GLU A 49 0.62 15.62 -2.01
C GLU A 49 -0.46 16.05 -1.00
N GLU A 50 -0.09 16.95 -0.08
CA GLU A 50 -1.05 17.50 0.87
C GLU A 50 -2.14 18.30 0.15
N GLY A 51 -3.39 17.84 0.24
CA GLY A 51 -4.53 18.49 -0.43
C GLY A 51 -4.56 18.37 -1.96
N GLY A 52 -3.63 17.59 -2.54
CA GLY A 52 -3.40 17.56 -3.98
C GLY A 52 -3.51 16.17 -4.60
N GLU A 53 -2.62 15.90 -5.54
CA GLU A 53 -2.62 14.71 -6.39
C GLU A 53 -2.14 13.45 -5.65
N THR A 54 -2.71 12.30 -6.02
CA THR A 54 -2.20 10.97 -5.64
C THR A 54 -1.23 10.46 -6.70
N PHE A 55 0.04 10.33 -6.35
CA PHE A 55 1.08 9.83 -7.26
C PHE A 55 1.06 8.31 -7.41
N ILE A 56 0.85 7.61 -6.30
CA ILE A 56 0.81 6.14 -6.25
C ILE A 56 -0.37 5.74 -5.39
N SER A 57 -1.19 4.81 -5.88
CA SER A 57 -2.21 4.14 -5.08
C SER A 57 -2.31 2.67 -5.44
N LEU A 58 -2.26 1.81 -4.41
CA LEU A 58 -2.49 0.38 -4.58
C LEU A 58 -3.99 0.00 -4.54
N LEU A 59 -4.90 0.95 -4.34
CA LEU A 59 -6.33 0.68 -4.16
C LEU A 59 -6.98 0.04 -5.40
N GLU A 60 -6.58 0.48 -6.59
CA GLU A 60 -7.21 0.06 -7.86
C GLU A 60 -6.31 -0.84 -8.70
N MET A 61 -5.16 -1.27 -8.17
CA MET A 61 -4.26 -2.13 -8.90
C MET A 61 -4.83 -3.54 -9.04
N LYS A 62 -4.89 -4.03 -10.29
CA LYS A 62 -5.21 -5.44 -10.57
C LYS A 62 -4.24 -6.31 -9.78
N ARG A 63 -4.77 -7.26 -9.01
CA ARG A 63 -3.93 -8.18 -8.23
C ARG A 63 -2.99 -8.92 -9.18
N PRO A 64 -1.66 -8.78 -9.02
CA PRO A 64 -0.71 -9.39 -9.95
C PRO A 64 -0.72 -10.92 -9.86
N PHE A 65 -1.28 -11.48 -8.78
CA PHE A 65 -1.40 -12.91 -8.58
C PHE A 65 -2.86 -13.33 -8.47
N THR A 66 -3.23 -14.37 -9.21
CA THR A 66 -4.50 -15.08 -9.01
C THR A 66 -4.56 -15.60 -7.58
N THR A 67 -5.75 -15.54 -6.99
CA THR A 67 -5.95 -16.04 -5.63
C THR A 67 -5.57 -17.52 -5.57
N ARG A 68 -5.10 -17.98 -4.42
CA ARG A 68 -4.71 -19.39 -4.26
C ARG A 68 -5.87 -20.34 -4.61
N LYS A 69 -7.10 -19.99 -4.23
CA LYS A 69 -8.32 -20.73 -4.59
C LYS A 69 -8.52 -20.83 -6.11
N GLN A 70 -8.33 -19.71 -6.83
CA GLN A 70 -8.41 -19.70 -8.29
C GLN A 70 -7.38 -20.65 -8.93
N ARG A 71 -6.15 -20.68 -8.40
CA ARG A 71 -5.12 -21.61 -8.89
C ARG A 71 -5.48 -23.08 -8.72
N TYR A 72 -6.28 -23.45 -7.73
CA TYR A 72 -6.73 -24.83 -7.54
C TYR A 72 -7.95 -25.18 -8.41
N SER A 73 -8.82 -24.22 -8.74
CA SER A 73 -9.97 -24.46 -9.63
C SER A 73 -9.56 -24.60 -11.10
N ASP A 74 -8.46 -23.97 -11.51
CA ASP A 74 -7.96 -24.05 -12.89
C ASP A 74 -7.12 -25.33 -13.14
N GLY A 75 -6.89 -26.15 -12.10
CA GLY A 75 -6.00 -27.31 -12.12
C GLY A 75 -6.66 -28.66 -11.80
N HIS A 76 -8.00 -28.75 -11.79
CA HIS A 76 -8.72 -30.02 -11.62
C HIS A 76 -9.63 -30.28 -12.82
N SER A 77 -9.02 -30.64 -13.96
CA SER A 77 -9.63 -31.65 -14.82
C SER A 77 -9.30 -32.99 -14.18
N ASP A 78 -10.31 -33.58 -13.53
CA ASP A 78 -10.28 -34.87 -12.86
C ASP A 78 -9.52 -35.92 -13.71
N GLY A 79 -8.34 -36.28 -13.24
CA GLY A 79 -7.62 -37.46 -13.69
C GLY A 79 -8.31 -38.68 -13.08
N LYS A 80 -8.97 -39.43 -13.96
CA LYS A 80 -9.62 -40.73 -13.72
C LYS A 80 -8.71 -41.75 -13.03
#